data_AF-A0A6N9VA99-F1
#
_entry.id   AF-A0A6N9VA99-F1
#
_cell.length_a   1.000
_cell.length_b   1.000
_cell.length_c   1.000
_cell.angle_alpha   90.00
_cell.angle_beta   90.00
_cell.angle_gamma   90.00
#
_symmetry.space_group_name_H-M   'P 1'
#
loop_
_entity.id
_entity.type
_entity.pdbx_description
1 polymer ?
#
loop_
_entity_poly.entity_id
_entity_poly.type
_entity_poly.pdbx_seq_one_letter_code
_entity_poly.pdbx_strand_id
1 'polypeptide(L)'
;VLDALHKVKWEMDGTLTFRRSCAHGICGSDAMRINGRNRLACKTLIKDINPEKPITVEPIKGLAVLKDLVVDMEPFFQAYRD
;
A
#
# COMPACT_ATOMS: atom_id res chain seq x y z
N VAL A 1 -5.03 -6.14 -5.19
CA VAL A 1 -4.62 -4.74 -5.45
C VAL A 1 -3.14 -4.67 -5.71
N LEU A 2 -2.30 -5.38 -4.93
CA LEU A 2 -0.86 -5.49 -5.17
C LEU A 2 -0.51 -5.84 -6.64
N ASP A 3 -1.21 -6.80 -7.25
CA ASP A 3 -0.96 -7.18 -8.66
C ASP A 3 -1.23 -6.03 -9.65
N ALA A 4 -2.26 -5.21 -9.40
CA ALA A 4 -2.52 -4.03 -10.21
C ALA A 4 -1.44 -2.96 -10.02
N LEU A 5 -0.92 -2.77 -8.80
CA LEU A 5 0.21 -1.87 -8.55
C LEU A 5 1.49 -2.35 -9.26
N HIS A 6 1.74 -3.66 -9.29
CA HIS A 6 2.83 -4.23 -10.08
C HIS A 6 2.63 -3.97 -11.57
N LYS A 7 1.42 -4.22 -12.10
CA LYS A 7 1.11 -3.96 -13.50
C LYS A 7 1.36 -2.50 -13.88
N VAL A 8 0.90 -1.55 -13.07
CA VAL A 8 1.19 -0.12 -13.27
C VAL A 8 2.68 0.13 -13.23
N LYS A 9 3.40 -0.37 -12.22
CA LYS A 9 4.83 -0.13 -12.08
C LYS A 9 5.65 -0.69 -13.25
N TRP A 10 5.33 -1.88 -13.73
CA TRP A 10 6.16 -2.57 -14.73
C TRP A 10 5.79 -2.22 -16.17
N GLU A 11 4.53 -1.97 -16.44
CA GLU A 11 4.03 -1.81 -17.82
C GLU A 11 3.68 -0.36 -18.16
N MET A 12 3.49 0.52 -17.16
CA MET A 12 2.97 1.88 -17.39
C MET A 12 3.91 2.97 -16.85
N ASP A 13 4.33 2.87 -15.58
CA ASP A 13 5.13 3.89 -14.90
C ASP A 13 6.13 3.27 -13.91
N GLY A 14 7.38 3.16 -14.34
CA GLY A 14 8.48 2.63 -13.53
C GLY A 14 8.82 3.45 -12.28
N THR A 15 8.39 4.72 -12.21
CA THR A 15 8.73 5.61 -11.11
C THR A 15 7.91 5.35 -9.84
N LEU A 16 6.71 4.76 -10.00
CA LEU A 16 5.80 4.40 -8.91
C LEU A 16 6.50 3.52 -7.88
N THR A 17 6.50 3.95 -6.63
CA THR A 17 7.21 3.29 -5.53
C THR A 17 6.26 2.86 -4.41
N PHE A 18 6.39 1.61 -3.99
CA PHE A 18 5.66 1.05 -2.86
C PHE A 18 6.45 -0.09 -2.19
N ARG A 19 6.17 -0.34 -0.91
CA ARG A 19 6.76 -1.47 -0.18
C ARG A 19 5.92 -2.74 -0.34
N ARG A 20 6.61 -3.87 -0.46
CA ARG A 20 6.06 -5.22 -0.59
C ARG A 20 7.14 -6.25 -0.26
N SER A 21 6.73 -7.38 0.32
CA SER A 21 7.63 -8.52 0.60
C SER A 21 6.90 -9.85 0.42
N CYS A 22 6.09 -10.29 1.40
CA CYS A 22 5.53 -11.66 1.39
C CYS A 22 4.38 -11.90 0.41
N ALA A 23 3.64 -10.86 0.00
CA ALA A 23 2.46 -10.94 -0.86
C ALA A 23 1.30 -11.85 -0.37
N HIS A 24 1.35 -12.37 0.86
CA HIS A 24 0.28 -13.20 1.44
C HIS A 24 -0.20 -12.70 2.82
N GLY A 25 0.09 -11.43 3.13
CA GLY A 25 -0.47 -10.69 4.27
C GLY A 25 0.11 -11.01 5.64
N ILE A 26 1.35 -11.52 5.72
CA ILE A 26 2.02 -11.81 6.99
C ILE A 26 3.00 -10.72 7.41
N CYS A 27 3.78 -10.15 6.48
CA CYS A 27 4.81 -9.16 6.84
C CYS A 27 4.28 -7.74 7.13
N GLY A 28 3.05 -7.41 6.72
CA GLY A 28 2.48 -6.06 6.88
C GLY A 28 3.14 -4.94 6.06
N SER A 29 4.17 -5.21 5.26
CA SER A 29 4.96 -4.18 4.56
C SER A 29 4.20 -3.33 3.54
N ASP A 30 3.09 -3.84 3.00
CA ASP A 30 2.27 -3.22 1.95
C ASP A 30 0.96 -2.65 2.49
N ALA A 31 0.99 -2.17 3.74
CA ALA A 31 -0.10 -1.44 4.34
C ALA A 31 -0.27 -0.08 3.64
N MET A 32 -1.50 0.20 3.21
CA MET A 32 -1.89 1.39 2.43
C MET A 32 -3.32 1.78 2.76
N ARG A 33 -3.75 2.97 2.34
CA ARG A 33 -5.15 3.38 2.39
C ARG A 33 -5.80 3.16 1.03
N ILE A 34 -6.71 2.19 0.96
CA ILE A 34 -7.40 1.75 -0.27
C ILE A 34 -8.88 2.07 -0.12
N ASN A 35 -9.41 2.91 -1.02
CA ASN A 35 -10.78 3.46 -0.96
C ASN A 35 -11.12 4.02 0.43
N GLY A 36 -10.19 4.82 0.97
CA GLY A 36 -10.35 5.51 2.25
C GLY A 36 -10.14 4.66 3.51
N ARG A 37 -9.94 3.34 3.39
CA ARG A 37 -9.70 2.43 4.54
C ARG A 37 -8.27 1.88 4.54
N ASN A 38 -7.67 1.74 5.72
CA ASN A 38 -6.38 1.07 5.85
C ASN A 38 -6.55 -0.43 5.57
N ARG A 39 -5.77 -0.94 4.62
CA ARG A 39 -5.78 -2.35 4.19
C ARG A 39 -4.38 -2.78 3.76
N LEU A 40 -4.15 -4.09 3.68
CA LEU A 40 -2.97 -4.65 3.02
C LEU A 40 -3.26 -4.81 1.52
N ALA A 41 -2.40 -4.27 0.66
CA ALA A 41 -2.59 -4.32 -0.79
C ALA A 41 -2.64 -5.76 -1.34
N CYS A 42 -1.86 -6.68 -0.75
CA CYS A 42 -1.81 -8.10 -1.10
C CYS A 42 -3.05 -8.89 -0.68
N LYS A 43 -3.72 -8.49 0.41
CA LYS A 43 -4.97 -9.14 0.86
C LYS A 43 -6.23 -8.52 0.26
N THR A 44 -6.12 -7.33 -0.31
CA THR A 44 -7.28 -6.65 -0.89
C THR A 44 -7.51 -7.16 -2.31
N LEU A 45 -8.53 -8.00 -2.50
CA LEU A 45 -8.92 -8.46 -3.84
C LEU A 45 -9.69 -7.36 -4.57
N ILE A 46 -9.42 -7.20 -5.87
CA ILE A 46 -10.10 -6.21 -6.69
C ILE A 46 -11.59 -6.49 -6.80
N LYS A 47 -12.00 -7.76 -6.83
CA LYS A 47 -13.42 -8.14 -6.84
C LYS A 47 -14.17 -7.75 -5.56
N ASP A 48 -13.46 -7.54 -4.45
CA ASP A 48 -14.04 -7.18 -3.15
C ASP A 48 -14.11 -5.65 -2.92
N ILE A 49 -13.66 -4.88 -3.90
CA ILE A 49 -13.79 -3.43 -3.98
C ILE A 49 -14.62 -3.12 -5.21
N ASN A 50 -15.63 -2.27 -5.11
CA ASN A 50 -16.56 -2.00 -6.22
C ASN A 50 -15.78 -1.65 -7.51
N PRO A 51 -15.73 -2.56 -8.51
CA PRO A 51 -14.85 -2.41 -9.66
C PRO A 51 -15.38 -1.40 -10.69
N GLU A 52 -16.65 -0.99 -10.56
CA GLU A 52 -17.26 0.05 -11.40
C GLU A 52 -16.80 1.46 -11.03
N LYS A 53 -16.14 1.61 -9.87
CA LYS A 53 -15.62 2.88 -9.39
C LYS A 53 -14.10 2.87 -9.41
N PRO A 54 -13.46 4.04 -9.60
CA PRO A 54 -12.01 4.16 -9.45
C PRO A 54 -11.55 3.64 -8.09
N ILE A 55 -10.47 2.86 -8.08
CA ILE A 55 -9.80 2.42 -6.87
C ILE A 55 -8.77 3.48 -6.49
N THR A 56 -9.00 4.19 -5.39
CA THR A 56 -8.06 5.17 -4.86
C THR A 56 -7.09 4.49 -3.92
N VAL A 57 -5.78 4.66 -4.15
CA VAL A 57 -4.71 4.16 -3.29
C VAL A 57 -3.89 5.35 -2.80
N GLU A 58 -3.76 5.47 -1.48
CA GLU A 58 -3.05 6.54 -0.79
C GLU A 58 -2.04 5.93 0.21
N PRO A 59 -0.96 6.65 0.57
CA PRO A 59 -0.12 6.26 1.70
C PRO A 59 -0.92 6.22 3.02
N ILE A 60 -0.42 5.48 4.00
CA ILE A 60 -1.03 5.42 5.33
C ILE A 60 -1.02 6.81 5.96
N LYS A 61 -2.15 7.20 6.57
CA LYS A 61 -2.27 8.46 7.32
C LYS A 61 -1.50 8.40 8.64
N GLY A 62 -0.91 9.53 9.04
CA GLY A 62 -0.24 9.69 10.32
C GLY A 62 1.27 9.43 10.27
N LEU A 63 1.82 9.04 9.13
CA LEU A 63 3.25 8.87 8.91
C LEU A 63 3.71 9.77 7.76
N ALA A 64 4.95 10.27 7.85
CA ALA A 64 5.51 11.15 6.83
C ALA A 64 5.73 10.37 5.52
N VAL A 65 5.28 10.93 4.39
CA VAL A 65 5.48 10.31 3.07
C VAL A 65 6.92 10.57 2.63
N LEU A 66 7.66 9.51 2.31
CA LEU A 66 9.01 9.58 1.77
C LEU A 66 8.99 9.66 0.24
N LYS A 67 8.19 8.79 -0.39
CA LYS A 67 8.00 8.76 -1.84
C LYS A 67 6.74 7.96 -2.20
N ASP A 68 5.85 8.52 -3.00
CA ASP A 68 4.63 7.87 -3.48
C ASP A 68 3.81 7.21 -2.36
N LEU A 69 3.81 5.87 -2.28
CA LEU A 69 3.10 5.07 -1.27
C LEU A 69 4.02 4.58 -0.14
N VAL A 70 5.26 5.05 -0.09
CA VAL A 70 6.24 4.73 0.96
C VAL A 70 6.22 5.82 2.02
N VAL A 71 6.00 5.40 3.26
CA VAL A 71 6.05 6.27 4.45
C VAL A 71 7.24 5.94 5.34
N ASP A 72 7.64 6.92 6.14
CA ASP A 72 8.59 6.72 7.23
C ASP A 72 7.92 5.94 8.37
N MET A 73 8.47 4.76 8.66
CA MET A 73 7.95 3.87 9.70
C MET A 73 8.70 4.01 11.02
N GLU A 74 9.77 4.81 11.07
CA GLU A 74 10.59 4.94 12.28
C GLU A 74 9.78 5.45 13.49
N PRO A 75 8.88 6.46 13.35
CA PRO A 75 8.05 6.89 14.48
C PRO A 75 7.16 5.79 15.03
N PHE A 76 6.63 4.92 14.16
CA PHE A 76 5.80 3.78 14.57
C PHE A 76 6.63 2.72 15.32
N PHE A 77 7.81 2.38 14.82
CA PHE A 77 8.66 1.38 15.47
C PHE A 77 9.24 1.90 16.79
N GLN A 78 9.58 3.17 16.86
CA GLN A 78 10.02 3.78 18.12
C GLN A 78 8.93 3.66 19.19
N ALA A 79 7.69 4.05 18.86
CA ALA A 79 6.55 3.94 19.78
C ALA A 79 6.17 2.50 20.16
N TYR A 80 6.63 1.49 19.42
CA TYR A 80 6.43 0.07 19.76
C TYR A 80 7.55 -0.49 20.65
N ARG A 81 8.77 0.07 20.55
CA ARG A 81 9.92 -0.34 21.37
C ARG A 81 9.86 0.22 22.78
N ASP A 82 9.25 1.40 22.93
CA ASP A 82 9.00 2.08 24.20
C ASP A 82 7.76 1.51 24.92
#